data_AF-A0A561B153-F1
#
_entry.id   AF-A0A561B153-F1
#
_cell.length_a   1.000
_cell.length_b   1.000
_cell.length_c   1.000
_cell.angle_alpha   90.00
_cell.angle_beta   90.00
_cell.angle_gamma   90.00
#
_symmetry.space_group_name_H-M   'P 1'
#
loop_
_entity.id
_entity.type
_entity.pdbx_description
1 polymer ?
#
loop_
_entity_poly.entity_id
_entity_poly.type
_entity_poly.pdbx_seq_one_letter_code
_entity_poly.pdbx_strand_id
1 'polypeptide(L)' 'MQKKESGTSRRIRIQASDGSGSFSGYLALPRSGSGPGLVIAQEIFGINHTMREVADYYAE' A
#
# COMPACT_ATOMS: atom_id res chain seq x y z
N MET A 1 -7.89 23.11 -1.06
CA MET A 1 -8.43 21.79 -0.69
C MET A 1 -8.80 21.07 -1.99
N GLN A 2 -7.88 20.31 -2.59
CA GLN A 2 -8.14 19.60 -3.85
C GLN A 2 -8.88 18.29 -3.52
N LYS A 3 -9.96 18.00 -4.25
CA LYS A 3 -10.68 16.73 -4.13
C LYS A 3 -9.79 15.62 -4.69
N LYS A 4 -9.22 14.79 -3.81
CA LYS A 4 -8.63 13.49 -4.17
C LYS A 4 -9.78 12.59 -4.63
N GLU A 5 -9.85 12.26 -5.93
CA GLU A 5 -10.71 11.14 -6.34
C GLU A 5 -10.02 9.85 -5.88
N SER A 6 -10.73 9.04 -5.10
CA SER A 6 -10.17 7.90 -4.39
C SER A 6 -9.68 6.83 -5.36
N GLY A 7 -8.35 6.65 -5.43
CA GLY A 7 -7.77 5.39 -5.88
C GLY A 7 -8.30 4.23 -5.03
N THR A 8 -8.34 3.02 -5.58
CA THR A 8 -8.78 1.84 -4.81
C THR A 8 -7.63 1.38 -3.93
N SER A 9 -7.78 1.49 -2.61
CA SER A 9 -6.83 0.96 -1.65
C SER A 9 -7.43 -0.16 -0.81
N ARG A 10 -6.59 -1.12 -0.41
CA ARG A 10 -7.02 -2.27 0.38
C ARG A 10 -5.90 -2.89 1.18
N ARG A 11 -6.26 -3.58 2.26
CA ARG A 11 -5.34 -4.50 2.94
C ARG A 11 -5.24 -5.79 2.13
N ILE A 12 -4.03 -6.29 1.93
CA ILE A 12 -3.77 -7.56 1.25
C ILE A 12 -3.03 -8.51 2.17
N ARG A 13 -3.07 -9.80 1.85
CA ARG A 13 -2.31 -10.85 2.52
C ARG A 13 -1.27 -11.40 1.56
N ILE A 14 -0.04 -11.53 2.03
CA ILE A 14 1.12 -11.94 1.24
C ILE A 14 1.71 -13.19 1.90
N GLN A 15 1.94 -14.22 1.10
CA GLN A 15 2.61 -15.44 1.55
C GLN A 15 4.11 -15.18 1.67
N ALA A 16 4.70 -15.55 2.80
CA ALA A 16 6.15 -15.49 2.98
C ALA A 16 6.81 -16.62 2.21
N SER A 17 7.88 -16.31 1.46
CA SER A 17 8.60 -17.28 0.62
C SER A 17 9.39 -18.32 1.41
N ASP A 18 9.68 -18.04 2.68
CA ASP A 18 10.40 -18.93 3.59
C ASP A 18 9.49 -19.96 4.29
N GLY A 19 8.19 -19.97 3.98
CA GLY A 19 7.22 -20.88 4.59
C GLY A 19 6.84 -20.51 6.03
N SER A 20 7.30 -19.37 6.57
CA SER A 20 6.94 -18.90 7.93
C SER A 20 5.47 -18.53 8.10
N GLY A 21 4.73 -18.42 6.98
CA GLY A 21 3.30 -18.17 6.96
C GLY A 21 2.94 -17.01 6.05
N SER A 22 2.20 -16.04 6.60
CA SER A 22 1.66 -14.92 5.82
C SER A 22 1.66 -13.63 6.64
N PHE A 23 1.85 -12.51 5.97
CA PHE A 23 1.77 -11.18 6.56
C PHE A 23 0.78 -10.31 5.80
N SER A 24 0.38 -9.20 6.42
CA SER A 24 -0.53 -8.23 5.80
C SER A 24 0.24 -7.04 5.24
N GLY A 25 -0.21 -6.50 4.11
CA GLY A 25 0.26 -5.25 3.53
C GLY A 25 -0.88 -4.29 3.23
N TYR A 26 -0.57 -3.03 2.96
CA TYR A 26 -1.49 -2.05 2.39
C TYR A 26 -1.13 -1.83 0.92
N LEU A 27 -2.11 -1.98 0.04
CA LEU A 27 -1.95 -1.80 -1.40
C LEU A 27 -2.82 -0.62 -1.85
N ALA A 28 -2.17 0.39 -2.41
CA ALA A 28 -2.80 1.45 -3.18
C ALA A 28 -2.57 1.17 -4.67
N LEU A 29 -3.65 1.18 -5.46
CA LEU A 29 -3.56 1.06 -6.91
C LEU A 29 -3.61 2.45 -7.55
N PRO A 30 -2.84 2.68 -8.63
CA PRO A 30 -2.96 3.92 -9.37
C PRO A 30 -4.31 4.05 -10.04
N ARG A 31 -4.69 5.27 -10.42
CA ARG A 31 -5.99 5.55 -11.06
C ARG A 31 -6.18 4.79 -12.38
N SER A 32 -5.07 4.47 -13.07
CA SER A 32 -5.06 3.61 -14.25
C SER A 32 -5.42 2.14 -13.97
N GLY A 33 -5.36 1.71 -12.70
CA GLY A 33 -5.56 0.32 -12.27
C GLY A 33 -4.34 -0.58 -12.41
N SER A 34 -3.32 -0.20 -13.21
CA SER A 34 -2.06 -0.94 -13.36
C SER A 34 -0.88 -0.02 -13.71
N GLY A 35 0.34 -0.47 -13.40
CA GLY A 35 1.58 0.28 -13.63
C GLY A 35 2.78 -0.35 -12.89
N PRO A 36 3.93 0.35 -12.84
CA PRO A 36 5.08 -0.06 -12.04
C PRO A 36 4.72 -0.24 -10.55
N GLY A 37 5.37 -1.20 -9.89
CA GLY A 37 5.20 -1.44 -8.46
C GLY A 37 6.24 -0.71 -7.62
N LEU A 38 5.82 -0.08 -6.53
CA LEU A 38 6.67 0.49 -5.49
C LEU A 38 6.43 -0.27 -4.17
N VAL A 39 7.52 -0.71 -3.52
CA VAL A 39 7.46 -1.32 -2.18
C VAL A 39 7.96 -0.29 -1.16
N ILE A 40 7.16 -0.04 -0.13
CA ILE A 40 7.47 0.87 0.96
C ILE A 40 7.70 0.04 2.22
N ALA A 41 8.88 0.12 2.80
CA ALA A 41 9.17 -0.51 4.08
C ALA A 41 8.56 0.32 5.22
N GLN A 42 7.81 -0.34 6.10
CA GLN A 42 7.20 0.33 7.26
C GLN A 42 8.25 0.86 8.24
N GLU A 43 7.86 1.88 9.00
CA GLU A 43 8.59 2.30 10.19
C GLU A 43 8.33 1.37 11.39
N ILE A 44 8.97 1.66 12.53
CA ILE A 44 8.89 0.84 13.75
C ILE A 44 7.47 0.76 14.36
N PHE A 45 6.59 1.69 13.98
CA PHE A 45 5.19 1.72 14.42
C PHE A 45 4.25 0.93 13.50
N GLY A 46 4.78 0.27 12.46
CA GLY A 46 3.99 -0.49 11.50
C GLY A 46 3.32 0.36 10.44
N ILE A 47 2.32 -0.22 9.78
CA ILE A 47 1.54 0.45 8.73
C ILE A 47 0.46 1.33 9.38
N ASN A 48 0.86 2.53 9.81
CA ASN A 48 -0.03 3.52 10.41
C ASN A 48 -0.71 4.42 9.35
N HIS A 49 -1.42 5.46 9.81
CA HIS A 49 -2.11 6.41 8.94
C HIS A 49 -1.15 7.10 7.95
N THR A 50 -0.06 7.66 8.47
CA THR A 50 0.94 8.37 7.67
C THR A 50 1.54 7.48 6.59
N MET A 51 1.86 6.22 6.91
CA MET A 51 2.34 5.26 5.91
C MET A 51 1.33 4.98 4.80
N ARG A 52 0.02 4.91 5.12
CA ARG A 52 -1.02 4.75 4.10
C ARG A 52 -1.14 5.97 3.20
N GLU A 53 -1.05 7.18 3.76
CA GLU A 53 -1.06 8.42 2.97
C GLU A 53 0.13 8.50 2.01
N VAL A 54 1.31 8.06 2.44
CA VAL A 54 2.50 8.00 1.57
C VAL A 54 2.28 7.01 0.43
N ALA A 55 1.74 5.81 0.71
CA ALA A 55 1.41 4.84 -0.33
C ALA A 55 0.36 5.37 -1.32
N ASP A 56 -0.69 6.04 -0.80
CA ASP A 56 -1.73 6.64 -1.63
C ASP A 56 -1.19 7.79 -2.48
N TYR A 57 -0.24 8.58 -1.96
CA TYR A 57 0.42 9.66 -2.70
C TYR A 57 1.24 9.15 -3.89
N TYR A 58 2.02 8.07 -3.70
CA TYR A 58 2.78 7.48 -4.80
C TYR A 58 1.92 6.74 -5.83
N ALA A 59 0.67 6.44 -5.49
CA ALA A 59 -0.29 5.83 -6.40
C ALA A 59 -1.06 6.87 -7.24
N GLU A 60 -1.03 8.16 -6.92
CA GLU A 60 -1.68 9.19 -7.76
C GLU A 60 -1.05 9.28 -9.16
#